data_AF-A0A661BUF4-F1
#
_entry.id   AF-A0A661BUF4-F1
#
_cell.length_a   1.000
_cell.length_b   1.000
_cell.length_c   1.000
_cell.angle_alpha   90.00
_cell.angle_beta   90.00
_cell.angle_gamma   90.00
#
_symmetry.space_group_name_H-M   'P 1'
#
loop_
_entity.id
_entity.type
_entity.pdbx_description
1 polymer ?
#
loop_
_entity_poly.entity_id
_entity_poly.type
_entity_poly.pdbx_seq_one_letter_code
_entity_poly.pdbx_strand_id
1 'polypeptide(L)'
;MKKSKQIVSVTAWSRQLDDQILSFEFTDNQIRDRETGSQWNMLGKATSGSYIGRQLNEVDSGVHFAFALLAFHPDSDSYQRP
;
A
#
# COMPACT_ATOMS: atom_id res chain seq x y z
N MET A 1 -20.20 -4.07 29.58
CA MET A 1 -19.44 -4.86 28.58
C MET A 1 -18.68 -3.90 27.68
N LYS A 2 -17.34 -3.80 27.77
CA LYS A 2 -16.52 -2.94 26.90
C LYS A 2 -16.52 -3.55 25.50
N LYS A 3 -17.11 -2.89 24.51
CA LYS A 3 -16.96 -3.27 23.09
C LYS A 3 -15.52 -2.98 22.67
N SER A 4 -14.75 -4.01 22.34
CA SER A 4 -13.47 -3.86 21.66
C SER A 4 -13.73 -3.21 20.30
N LYS A 5 -13.12 -2.05 20.05
CA LYS A 5 -13.08 -1.49 18.69
C LYS A 5 -12.26 -2.44 17.84
N GLN A 6 -12.83 -2.93 16.74
CA GLN A 6 -12.08 -3.63 15.71
C GLN A 6 -11.11 -2.61 15.10
N ILE A 7 -9.82 -2.77 15.38
CA ILE A 7 -8.78 -1.91 14.81
C ILE A 7 -8.40 -2.56 13.49
N VAL A 8 -8.79 -1.95 12.37
CA VAL A 8 -8.25 -2.32 11.05
C VAL A 8 -6.81 -1.83 11.03
N SER A 9 -5.86 -2.76 10.89
CA SER A 9 -4.46 -2.44 10.67
C SER A 9 -4.18 -2.40 9.17
N VAL A 10 -3.49 -1.37 8.72
CA VAL A 10 -2.97 -1.25 7.35
C VAL A 10 -1.46 -1.22 7.46
N THR A 11 -0.78 -2.09 6.72
CA THR A 11 0.68 -2.08 6.60
C THR A 11 1.07 -1.43 5.29
N ALA A 12 2.04 -0.53 5.32
CA ALA A 12 2.63 0.09 4.15
C ALA A 12 4.09 -0.34 4.00
N TRP A 13 4.51 -0.59 2.76
CA TRP A 13 5.87 -0.98 2.43
C TRP A 13 6.56 0.13 1.65
N SER A 14 7.81 0.43 1.99
CA SER A 14 8.63 1.37 1.23
C SER A 14 8.92 0.77 -0.13
N ARG A 15 8.70 1.57 -1.18
CA ARG A 15 9.08 1.19 -2.55
C ARG A 15 10.58 1.25 -2.81
N GLN A 16 11.35 1.76 -1.86
CA GLN A 16 12.81 1.79 -1.96
C GLN A 16 13.37 0.45 -1.49
N LEU A 17 14.12 -0.20 -2.38
CA LEU A 17 14.89 -1.40 -2.10
C LEU A 17 16.36 -1.09 -2.39
N ASP A 18 17.19 -1.09 -1.35
CA ASP A 18 18.57 -0.59 -1.39
C ASP A 18 18.62 0.85 -1.96
N ASP A 19 19.36 1.06 -3.05
CA ASP A 19 19.50 2.35 -3.74
C ASP A 19 18.49 2.53 -4.90
N GLN A 20 17.55 1.61 -5.07
CA GLN A 20 16.59 1.62 -6.17
C GLN A 20 15.17 1.91 -5.68
N ILE A 21 14.47 2.76 -6.43
CA ILE A 21 13.04 3.01 -6.26
C ILE A 21 12.27 2.12 -7.23
N LEU A 22 11.38 1.29 -6.70
CA LEU A 22 10.54 0.39 -7.48
C LEU A 22 9.16 0.99 -7.75
N SER A 23 8.55 0.57 -8.85
CA SER A 23 7.19 0.90 -9.23
C SER A 23 6.39 -0.38 -9.29
N PHE A 24 5.27 -0.44 -8.57
CA PHE A 24 4.46 -1.65 -8.49
C PHE A 24 3.20 -1.54 -9.34
N GLU A 25 2.80 -2.67 -9.90
CA GLU A 25 1.50 -2.86 -10.52
C GLU A 25 0.82 -4.09 -9.93
N PHE A 26 -0.52 -4.03 -9.88
CA PHE A 26 -1.34 -5.14 -9.45
C PHE A 26 -2.20 -5.60 -10.62
N THR A 27 -1.85 -6.75 -11.18
CA THR A 27 -2.53 -7.37 -12.33
C THR A 27 -2.68 -8.86 -12.06
N ASP A 28 -3.77 -9.46 -12.53
CA ASP A 28 -4.04 -10.90 -12.35
C ASP A 28 -3.88 -11.41 -10.91
N ASN A 29 -4.30 -10.58 -9.94
CA ASN A 29 -4.20 -10.88 -8.52
C ASN A 29 -2.75 -11.06 -8.00
N GLN A 30 -1.76 -10.50 -8.72
CA GLN A 30 -0.34 -10.53 -8.41
C GLN A 30 0.21 -9.11 -8.29
N ILE A 31 1.11 -8.89 -7.34
CA ILE A 31 1.89 -7.65 -7.23
C ILE A 31 3.20 -7.87 -7.98
N ARG A 32 3.55 -6.98 -8.91
CA ARG A 32 4.79 -7.05 -9.69
C ARG A 32 5.49 -5.70 -9.71
N ASP A 33 6.82 -5.69 -9.58
CA ASP A 33 7.59 -4.47 -9.85
C ASP A 33 7.91 -4.33 -11.35
N ARG A 34 7.90 -3.10 -11.86
CA ARG A 34 8.09 -2.81 -13.29
C ARG A 34 9.55 -2.87 -13.72
N GLU A 35 10.48 -2.68 -12.79
CA GLU A 35 11.90 -2.56 -13.07
C GLU A 35 12.55 -3.92 -13.32
N THR A 36 12.12 -4.96 -12.62
CA THR A 36 12.67 -6.31 -12.72
C THR A 36 11.64 -7.38 -13.08
N GLY A 37 10.35 -7.06 -12.95
CA GLY A 37 9.28 -8.04 -13.14
C GLY A 37 9.17 -9.06 -11.99
N SER A 38 9.82 -8.82 -10.86
CA SER A 38 9.71 -9.72 -9.69
C SER A 38 8.30 -9.65 -9.11
N GLN A 39 7.83 -10.78 -8.59
CA GLN A 39 6.51 -10.88 -7.98
C GLN A 39 6.62 -10.78 -6.48
N TRP A 40 5.63 -10.14 -5.86
CA TRP A 40 5.62 -9.79 -4.45
C TRP A 40 4.33 -10.26 -3.79
N ASN A 41 4.42 -10.69 -2.53
CA ASN A 41 3.24 -10.96 -1.71
C ASN A 41 2.80 -9.71 -0.93
N MET A 42 1.63 -9.77 -0.28
CA MET A 42 1.08 -8.66 0.51
C MET A 42 1.94 -8.30 1.74
N LEU A 43 2.88 -9.17 2.12
CA LEU A 43 3.82 -8.94 3.22
C LEU A 43 5.11 -8.27 2.75
N GLY A 44 5.16 -7.75 1.52
CA GLY A 44 6.34 -7.07 0.98
C GLY A 44 7.51 -8.02 0.67
N LYS A 45 7.28 -9.33 0.57
CA LYS A 45 8.32 -10.31 0.22
C LYS A 45 8.23 -10.69 -1.26
N ALA A 46 9.37 -10.67 -1.94
CA ALA A 46 9.48 -11.15 -3.30
C ALA A 46 9.41 -12.68 -3.34
N THR A 47 8.45 -13.23 -4.08
CA THR A 47 8.17 -14.66 -4.19
C THR A 47 8.75 -15.28 -5.45
N SER A 48 9.05 -14.48 -6.48
CA SER A 48 9.71 -14.93 -7.71
C SER A 48 10.40 -13.78 -8.45
N GLY A 49 11.24 -14.10 -9.43
CA GLY A 49 12.00 -13.13 -10.22
C GLY A 49 13.37 -12.80 -9.62
N SER A 50 13.99 -11.73 -10.15
CA SER A 50 15.36 -11.33 -9.81
C SER A 50 15.54 -10.96 -8.33
N TYR A 51 14.49 -10.52 -7.66
CA TYR A 51 14.52 -10.16 -6.24
C TYR A 51 13.98 -11.26 -5.31
N ILE A 52 13.77 -12.49 -5.78
CA ILE A 52 13.22 -13.58 -4.96
C ILE A 52 13.90 -13.68 -3.57
N GLY A 53 13.08 -13.72 -2.53
CA GLY A 53 13.54 -13.79 -1.14
C GLY A 53 13.83 -12.44 -0.48
N ARG A 54 13.95 -11.34 -1.24
CA ARG A 54 14.09 -9.99 -0.68
C ARG A 54 12.81 -9.51 -0.01
N GLN A 55 12.97 -8.57 0.92
CA GLN A 55 11.92 -8.01 1.76
C GLN A 55 11.93 -6.48 1.62
N LEU A 56 10.77 -5.88 1.34
CA LEU A 56 10.61 -4.44 1.41
C LEU A 56 10.65 -3.99 2.87
N ASN A 57 11.20 -2.80 3.08
CA ASN A 57 11.19 -2.18 4.39
C ASN A 57 9.77 -1.74 4.73
N GLU A 58 9.28 -2.11 5.91
CA GLU A 58 8.02 -1.58 6.42
C GLU A 58 8.17 -0.06 6.61
N VAL A 59 7.18 0.71 6.17
CA VAL A 59 7.17 2.14 6.47
C VAL A 59 6.78 2.28 7.93
N ASP A 60 7.72 2.74 8.75
CA ASP A 60 7.51 3.01 10.16
C ASP A 60 6.62 4.25 10.31
N SER A 61 5.33 4.08 10.05
CA SER A 61 4.32 5.09 10.28
C SER A 61 3.14 4.39 10.93
N GLY A 62 3.11 4.43 12.26
CA GLY A 62 1.99 3.92 13.04
C GLY A 62 0.69 4.46 12.46
N VAL A 63 -0.19 3.57 12.01
CA VAL A 63 -1.68 3.56 12.06
C VAL A 63 -2.47 4.87 11.82
N HIS A 64 -1.85 5.98 11.44
CA HIS A 64 -2.46 7.31 11.38
C HIS A 64 -2.94 7.69 9.97
N PHE A 65 -2.61 6.90 8.95
CA PHE A 65 -3.02 7.16 7.56
C PHE A 65 -4.06 6.19 6.99
N ALA A 66 -4.76 5.44 7.84
CA ALA A 66 -5.97 4.72 7.39
C ALA A 66 -7.13 5.70 7.02
N PHE A 67 -7.05 6.97 7.43
CA PHE A 67 -8.10 7.97 7.17
C PHE A 67 -7.83 8.87 5.96
N ALA A 68 -6.62 8.89 5.40
CA ALA A 68 -6.29 9.78 4.28
C ALA A 68 -6.66 9.19 2.90
N LEU A 69 -6.93 7.88 2.82
CA LEU A 69 -7.25 7.22 1.54
C LEU A 69 -8.76 6.95 1.32
N LEU A 70 -9.61 7.21 2.33
CA LEU A 70 -11.07 7.03 2.27
C LEU A 70 -11.86 8.36 2.31
N ALA A 71 -11.17 9.50 2.36
CA ALA A 71 -11.79 10.83 2.44
C ALA A 71 -12.03 11.50 1.07
N PHE A 72 -11.91 10.77 -0.03
CA PHE A 72 -12.18 11.24 -1.40
C PHE A 72 -13.05 10.17 -2.05
N HIS A 73 -14.35 10.28 -2.30
CA HIS A 73 -15.29 11.34 -2.72
C HIS A 73 -16.73 10.90 -2.23
N PRO A 74 -17.91 11.57 -2.45
CA PRO A 74 -18.31 12.44 -3.57
C PRO A 74 -19.53 13.37 -3.31
N ASP A 75 -19.41 14.58 -2.77
CA ASP A 75 -20.52 15.55 -2.83
C ASP A 75 -19.98 16.94 -3.15
N SER A 76 -19.72 17.17 -4.43
CA SER A 76 -19.65 18.51 -5.00
C SER A 76 -21.09 19.05 -5.09
N ASP A 77 -21.68 19.36 -3.94
CA ASP A 77 -23.01 19.95 -3.93
C ASP A 77 -22.92 21.38 -4.47
N SER A 78 -23.83 21.67 -5.38
CA SER A 78 -23.82 22.82 -6.27
C SER A 78 -23.70 24.17 -5.54
N TYR A 79 -22.88 25.05 -6.10
CA TYR A 79 -22.72 26.42 -5.64
C TYR A 79 -23.95 27.26 -6.04
N GLN A 80 -24.87 27.52 -5.10
CA GLN A 80 -25.82 28.62 -5.22
C GLN A 80 -25.17 29.91 -4.70
N ARG A 81 -24.99 30.90 -5.58
CA ARG A 81 -24.77 32.30 -5.21
C ARG A 81 -26.12 33.03 -5.11
N PRO A 82 -26.22 34.05 -4.25
CA PRO A 82 -27.43 34.84 -4.04
C PRO A 82 -27.76 35.73 -5.26
#